data_AF-A0A3A9XDI0-F1
#
_entry.id   AF-A0A3A9XDI0-F1
#
_cell.length_a   1.000
_cell.length_b   1.000
_cell.length_c   1.000
_cell.angle_alpha   90.00
_cell.angle_beta   90.00
_cell.angle_gamma   90.00
#
_symmetry.space_group_name_H-M   'P 1'
#
loop_
_entity.id
_entity.type
_entity.pdbx_description
1 polymer ?
#
loop_
_entity_poly.entity_id
_entity_poly.type
_entity_poly.pdbx_seq_one_letter_code
_entity_poly.pdbx_strand_id
1 'polypeptide(L)'
;MKKTILNFALIIAVLFAASCKNETKSDAADSAEKTEEVEKTEKAEEKSNEETTTAASDGVPSFSDEKVQEYVNSYEAYIEEYKKVVESKDMTAFASLGQKGQELGTKAQEVMGNLSGDDVKKLNDYMTAKSAELQELSKKLMQ
;
A
#
# COMPACT_ATOMS: atom_id res chain seq x y z
N MET A 1 -8.47 31.41 23.49
CA MET A 1 -9.75 31.02 22.85
C MET A 1 -9.67 29.55 22.51
N LYS A 2 -10.44 28.72 23.21
CA LYS A 2 -10.50 27.26 23.10
C LYS A 2 -11.97 26.96 22.77
N LYS A 3 -12.28 26.27 21.67
CA LYS A 3 -13.58 25.62 21.35
C LYS A 3 -13.68 25.37 19.83
N THR A 4 -13.08 24.29 19.33
CA THR A 4 -13.39 23.72 18.01
C THR A 4 -13.28 22.19 18.07
N ILE A 5 -13.95 21.58 19.04
CA ILE A 5 -14.08 20.11 19.17
C ILE A 5 -15.53 19.83 19.54
N LEU A 6 -16.48 19.93 18.59
CA LEU A 6 -17.85 19.43 18.81
C LEU A 6 -18.73 19.31 17.54
N ASN A 7 -18.23 18.87 16.38
CA ASN A 7 -19.11 18.70 15.21
C ASN A 7 -18.74 17.51 14.30
N PHE A 8 -18.59 16.31 14.86
CA PHE A 8 -18.50 15.07 14.06
C PHE A 8 -19.22 13.90 14.74
N ALA A 9 -20.46 14.13 15.17
CA ALA A 9 -21.32 13.09 15.73
C ALA A 9 -22.78 13.32 15.32
N LEU A 10 -23.10 13.07 14.04
CA LEU A 10 -24.44 12.65 13.62
C LEU A 10 -24.41 12.22 12.16
N ILE A 11 -25.33 11.31 11.79
CA ILE A 11 -25.57 10.70 10.46
C ILE A 11 -24.94 9.30 10.34
N ILE A 12 -25.34 8.44 11.26
CA ILE A 12 -25.56 7.02 11.02
C ILE A 12 -27.08 6.84 10.91
N ALA A 13 -27.49 5.93 10.01
CA ALA A 13 -28.85 5.43 9.77
C ALA A 13 -29.74 6.30 8.87
N VAL A 14 -29.97 5.79 7.66
CA VAL A 14 -31.20 5.08 7.25
C VAL A 14 -31.18 5.10 5.72
N LEU A 15 -31.17 3.93 5.08
CA LEU A 15 -31.86 3.64 3.81
C LEU A 15 -31.61 2.16 3.45
N PHE A 16 -32.21 1.27 4.24
CA PHE A 16 -32.55 -0.06 3.77
C PHE A 16 -34.03 -0.33 4.03
N ALA A 17 -34.67 -0.85 2.97
CA ALA A 17 -35.99 -1.44 2.87
C ALA A 17 -37.21 -0.49 2.91
N ALA A 18 -37.82 -0.25 1.74
CA ALA A 18 -38.95 -1.05 1.26
C ALA A 18 -39.73 -0.29 0.15
N SER A 19 -39.93 -0.90 -1.02
CA SER A 19 -41.24 -1.44 -1.39
C SER A 19 -41.27 -1.92 -2.84
N CYS A 20 -41.83 -3.10 -2.99
CA CYS A 20 -41.93 -3.92 -4.18
C CYS A 20 -42.96 -3.39 -5.19
N LYS A 21 -42.71 -3.68 -6.47
CA LYS A 21 -43.74 -3.83 -7.49
C LYS A 21 -43.33 -4.97 -8.41
N ASN A 22 -43.66 -6.21 -8.05
CA ASN A 22 -44.39 -7.12 -8.91
C ASN A 22 -44.75 -8.41 -8.16
N GLU A 23 -45.98 -8.85 -8.38
CA GLU A 23 -46.69 -9.94 -7.74
C GLU A 23 -46.15 -11.32 -8.15
N THR A 24 -46.10 -12.30 -7.23
CA THR A 24 -46.75 -13.64 -7.36
C THR A 24 -46.18 -14.67 -6.37
N LYS A 25 -47.04 -14.99 -5.38
CA LYS A 25 -47.35 -16.27 -4.71
C LYS A 25 -46.26 -17.29 -4.31
N SER A 26 -46.32 -17.54 -2.99
CA SER A 26 -46.47 -18.82 -2.27
C SER A 26 -45.28 -19.75 -2.04
N ASP A 27 -45.11 -19.96 -0.74
CA ASP A 27 -44.94 -21.21 -0.01
C ASP A 27 -43.57 -21.84 0.17
N ALA A 28 -43.43 -22.29 1.41
CA ALA A 28 -42.29 -22.92 2.00
C ALA A 28 -42.03 -24.31 1.41
N ALA A 29 -40.77 -24.67 1.26
CA ALA A 29 -40.31 -26.05 1.46
C ALA A 29 -38.78 -26.07 1.61
N ASP A 30 -38.38 -26.63 2.74
CA ASP A 30 -37.08 -27.23 3.00
C ASP A 30 -36.71 -28.27 1.92
N SER A 31 -35.50 -28.21 1.38
CA SER A 31 -34.83 -29.32 0.70
C SER A 31 -33.33 -29.07 0.57
N ALA A 32 -32.61 -29.71 1.49
CA ALA A 32 -31.45 -30.57 1.24
C ALA A 32 -30.58 -30.33 -0.01
N GLU A 33 -29.32 -29.98 0.28
CA GLU A 33 -28.12 -30.71 -0.16
C GLU A 33 -27.88 -30.89 -1.67
N LYS A 34 -26.89 -30.16 -2.21
CA LYS A 34 -25.84 -30.77 -3.03
C LYS A 34 -24.55 -29.93 -3.08
N THR A 35 -23.49 -30.66 -2.79
CA THR A 35 -22.05 -30.38 -2.72
C THR A 35 -21.40 -30.11 -4.09
N GLU A 36 -20.18 -29.55 -4.01
CA GLU A 36 -19.13 -29.40 -5.04
C GLU A 36 -19.34 -28.21 -6.00
N GLU A 37 -18.40 -27.28 -6.21
CA GLU A 37 -16.98 -27.47 -6.45
C GLU A 37 -16.19 -26.18 -6.13
N VAL A 38 -15.00 -26.38 -5.56
CA VAL A 38 -13.98 -25.37 -5.28
C VAL A 38 -13.28 -25.03 -6.59
N GLU A 39 -13.31 -23.78 -7.04
CA GLU A 39 -12.25 -23.27 -7.90
C GLU A 39 -11.75 -21.91 -7.42
N LYS A 40 -10.77 -22.07 -6.52
CA LYS A 40 -9.81 -21.10 -6.04
C LYS A 40 -9.09 -20.52 -7.27
N THR A 41 -9.53 -19.36 -7.76
CA THR A 41 -8.76 -18.61 -8.77
C THR A 41 -7.60 -17.90 -8.07
N GLU A 42 -6.57 -18.71 -7.85
CA GLU A 42 -5.19 -18.31 -7.72
C GLU A 42 -4.79 -17.64 -9.04
N LYS A 43 -4.56 -16.32 -9.01
CA LYS A 43 -3.89 -15.66 -10.14
C LYS A 43 -2.83 -14.71 -9.63
N ALA A 44 -1.62 -15.26 -9.67
CA ALA A 44 -0.36 -14.59 -9.91
C ALA A 44 0.10 -13.60 -8.83
N GLU A 45 0.67 -14.18 -7.77
CA GLU A 45 2.01 -13.78 -7.34
C GLU A 45 2.93 -13.83 -8.57
N GLU A 46 3.02 -12.71 -9.27
CA GLU A 46 4.09 -12.49 -10.23
C GLU A 46 5.36 -12.30 -9.41
N LYS A 47 6.05 -13.42 -9.24
CA LYS A 47 7.40 -13.56 -8.72
C LYS A 47 8.34 -12.72 -9.59
N SER A 48 8.36 -11.41 -9.39
CA SER A 48 9.51 -10.58 -9.73
C SER A 48 10.56 -10.79 -8.65
N ASN A 49 11.17 -11.98 -8.70
CA ASN A 49 12.49 -12.20 -8.15
C ASN A 49 13.48 -11.54 -9.12
N GLU A 50 13.41 -10.23 -9.25
CA GLU A 50 14.53 -9.46 -9.75
C GLU A 50 15.53 -9.49 -8.60
N GLU A 51 16.63 -10.21 -8.82
CA GLU A 51 17.81 -10.21 -7.98
C GLU A 51 18.18 -8.75 -7.66
N THR A 52 17.65 -8.23 -6.56
CA THR A 52 18.20 -7.04 -5.92
C THR A 52 19.48 -7.53 -5.27
N THR A 53 20.49 -7.73 -6.11
CA THR A 53 21.86 -7.86 -5.68
C THR A 53 22.15 -6.56 -4.97
N THR A 54 22.14 -6.62 -3.65
CA THR A 54 22.37 -5.52 -2.73
C THR A 54 23.79 -5.01 -2.95
N ALA A 55 23.99 -4.20 -3.99
CA ALA A 55 25.02 -3.18 -3.94
C ALA A 55 24.55 -2.25 -2.83
N ALA A 56 25.29 -2.21 -1.72
CA ALA A 56 25.15 -1.13 -0.76
C ALA A 56 25.47 0.17 -1.52
N SER A 57 24.45 0.78 -2.11
CA SER A 57 24.55 2.09 -2.72
C SER A 57 24.94 3.07 -1.62
N ASP A 58 25.88 3.96 -1.91
CA ASP A 58 26.39 4.93 -0.94
C ASP A 58 25.23 5.64 -0.22
N GLY A 59 25.09 5.38 1.09
CA GLY A 59 24.06 5.97 1.94
C GLY A 59 22.82 5.10 2.24
N VAL A 60 22.70 3.89 1.68
CA VAL A 60 21.64 2.95 2.05
C VAL A 60 22.02 2.18 3.33
N PRO A 61 21.25 2.29 4.42
CA PRO A 61 21.53 1.59 5.66
C PRO A 61 21.34 0.08 5.52
N SER A 62 22.16 -0.69 6.23
CA SER A 62 22.00 -2.13 6.36
C SER A 62 21.32 -2.51 7.68
N PHE A 63 20.45 -3.52 7.61
CA PHE A 63 19.69 -4.07 8.73
C PHE A 63 19.93 -5.57 8.84
N SER A 64 19.98 -6.07 10.07
CA SER A 64 20.14 -7.50 10.35
C SER A 64 18.85 -8.29 10.09
N ASP A 65 17.69 -7.61 10.14
CA ASP A 65 16.40 -8.21 9.79
C ASP A 65 16.20 -8.14 8.27
N GLU A 66 16.04 -9.31 7.65
CA GLU A 66 15.91 -9.45 6.20
C GLU A 66 14.68 -8.72 5.65
N LYS A 67 13.56 -8.68 6.39
CA LYS A 67 12.35 -7.99 5.94
C LYS A 67 12.54 -6.48 5.97
N VAL A 68 13.23 -5.97 6.98
CA VAL A 68 13.60 -4.55 7.05
C VAL A 68 14.53 -4.19 5.90
N GLN A 69 15.52 -5.03 5.61
CA GLN A 69 16.42 -4.81 4.47
C GLN A 69 15.66 -4.83 3.14
N GLU A 70 14.74 -5.77 2.95
CA GLU A 70 13.91 -5.88 1.75
C GLU A 70 13.01 -4.64 1.57
N TYR A 71 12.45 -4.13 2.67
CA TYR A 71 11.67 -2.89 2.66
C TYR A 71 12.51 -1.71 2.18
N VAL A 72 13.71 -1.53 2.72
CA VAL A 72 14.61 -0.44 2.35
C VAL A 72 15.05 -0.55 0.89
N ASN A 73 15.37 -1.76 0.43
CA ASN A 73 15.69 -2.01 -0.97
C ASN A 73 14.51 -1.71 -1.90
N SER A 74 13.30 -2.12 -1.52
CA SER A 74 12.07 -1.81 -2.28
C SER A 74 11.81 -0.30 -2.33
N TYR A 75 12.14 0.41 -1.25
CA TYR A 75 11.98 1.85 -1.16
C TYR A 75 12.98 2.59 -2.05
N GLU A 76 14.23 2.13 -2.13
CA GLU A 76 15.21 2.65 -3.09
C GLU A 76 14.76 2.48 -4.54
N ALA A 77 14.31 1.28 -4.90
CA ALA A 77 13.81 1.01 -6.25
C ALA A 77 12.64 1.95 -6.62
N TYR A 78 11.74 2.21 -5.66
CA TYR A 78 10.65 3.15 -5.83
C TYR A 78 11.14 4.59 -6.07
N ILE A 79 12.14 5.06 -5.32
CA ILE A 79 12.68 6.43 -5.48
C ILE A 79 13.43 6.56 -6.80
N GLU A 80 14.20 5.56 -7.20
CA GLU A 80 14.87 5.56 -8.50
C GLU A 80 13.88 5.63 -9.66
N GLU A 81 12.79 4.88 -9.58
CA GLU A 81 11.75 4.92 -10.59
C GLU A 81 10.98 6.24 -10.55
N TYR A 82 10.69 6.79 -9.36
CA TYR A 82 10.11 8.11 -9.20
C TYR A 82 10.98 9.17 -9.90
N LYS A 83 12.29 9.14 -9.66
CA LYS A 83 13.25 10.03 -10.31
C LYS A 83 13.23 9.88 -11.83
N LYS A 84 13.24 8.65 -12.36
CA LYS A 84 13.14 8.38 -13.80
C LYS A 84 11.85 8.98 -14.38
N VAL A 85 10.72 8.82 -13.70
CA VAL A 85 9.42 9.39 -14.13
C VAL A 85 9.44 10.92 -14.12
N VAL A 86 10.06 11.54 -13.12
CA VAL A 86 10.23 13.00 -13.09
C VAL A 86 11.13 13.50 -14.22
N GLU A 87 12.19 12.78 -14.53
CA GLU A 87 13.12 13.13 -15.60
C GLU A 87 12.52 12.91 -17.00
N SER A 88 11.75 11.84 -17.20
CA SER A 88 11.09 11.52 -18.47
C SER A 88 9.76 12.23 -18.68
N LYS A 89 9.15 12.79 -17.62
CA LYS A 89 7.78 13.32 -17.59
C LYS A 89 6.73 12.30 -18.04
N ASP A 90 7.00 11.00 -17.85
CA ASP A 90 6.10 9.92 -18.23
C ASP A 90 4.98 9.71 -17.20
N MET A 91 3.85 10.39 -17.41
CA MET A 91 2.70 10.30 -16.53
C MET A 91 2.01 8.92 -16.54
N THR A 92 2.30 8.05 -17.52
CA THR A 92 1.77 6.68 -17.56
C THR A 92 2.53 5.78 -16.59
N ALA A 93 3.84 5.94 -16.50
CA ALA A 93 4.69 5.27 -15.52
C ALA A 93 4.40 5.72 -14.07
N PHE A 94 3.79 6.90 -13.88
CA PHE A 94 3.34 7.35 -12.56
C PHE A 94 2.25 6.46 -11.95
N ALA A 95 1.43 5.79 -12.77
CA ALA A 95 0.43 4.85 -12.28
C ALA A 95 1.07 3.61 -11.61
N SER A 96 2.16 3.10 -12.21
CA SER A 96 2.94 1.98 -11.67
C SER A 96 3.62 2.33 -10.34
N LEU A 97 4.07 3.58 -10.18
CA LEU A 97 4.53 4.09 -8.88
C LEU A 97 3.42 4.04 -7.82
N GLY A 98 2.18 4.33 -8.18
CA GLY A 98 1.03 4.20 -7.27
C GLY A 98 0.88 2.79 -6.70
N GLN A 99 1.03 1.75 -7.53
CA GLN A 99 0.98 0.35 -7.08
C GLN A 99 2.18 0.00 -6.19
N LYS A 100 3.40 0.36 -6.59
CA LYS A 100 4.61 0.15 -5.76
C LYS A 100 4.54 0.87 -4.43
N GLY A 101 3.93 2.07 -4.39
CA GLY A 101 3.68 2.81 -3.16
C GLY A 101 2.72 2.08 -2.21
N GLN A 102 1.70 1.40 -2.74
CA GLN A 102 0.80 0.57 -1.94
C GLN A 102 1.52 -0.66 -1.37
N GLU A 103 2.29 -1.37 -2.18
CA GLU A 103 3.11 -2.51 -1.75
C GLU A 103 4.10 -2.10 -0.66
N LEU A 104 4.77 -0.96 -0.83
CA LEU A 104 5.63 -0.37 0.20
C LEU A 104 4.87 -0.07 1.48
N GLY A 105 3.63 0.41 1.40
CA GLY A 105 2.76 0.62 2.55
C GLY A 105 2.52 -0.69 3.31
N THR A 106 2.22 -1.78 2.60
CA THR A 106 2.05 -3.10 3.20
C THR A 106 3.35 -3.60 3.86
N LYS A 107 4.48 -3.54 3.14
CA LYS A 107 5.79 -3.92 3.70
C LYS A 107 6.15 -3.08 4.93
N ALA A 108 5.84 -1.78 4.92
CA ALA A 108 6.09 -0.89 6.05
C ALA A 108 5.37 -1.38 7.32
N GLN A 109 4.11 -1.81 7.20
CA GLN A 109 3.35 -2.35 8.33
C GLN A 109 3.96 -3.64 8.89
N GLU A 110 4.50 -4.50 8.01
CA GLU A 110 5.14 -5.76 8.40
C GLU A 110 6.49 -5.56 9.11
N VAL A 111 7.25 -4.53 8.71
CA VAL A 111 8.59 -4.27 9.29
C VAL A 111 8.55 -3.43 10.57
N MET A 112 7.52 -2.60 10.77
CA MET A 112 7.39 -1.76 11.98
C MET A 112 7.42 -2.55 13.29
N GLY A 113 6.95 -3.81 13.27
CA GLY A 113 6.96 -4.70 14.43
C GLY A 113 8.28 -5.41 14.71
N ASN A 114 9.21 -5.43 13.75
CA ASN A 114 10.45 -6.20 13.82
C ASN A 114 11.70 -5.35 14.12
N LEU A 115 11.56 -4.02 14.16
CA LEU A 115 12.68 -3.11 14.36
C LEU A 115 13.15 -3.07 15.81
N SER A 116 14.46 -3.24 16.02
CA SER A 116 15.12 -2.91 17.28
C SER A 116 15.16 -1.40 17.51
N GLY A 117 15.33 -0.93 18.76
CA GLY A 117 15.35 0.52 19.04
C GLY A 117 16.39 1.31 18.24
N ASP A 118 17.58 0.74 18.02
CA ASP A 118 18.64 1.36 17.21
C ASP A 118 18.29 1.36 15.71
N ASP A 119 17.68 0.28 15.22
CA ASP A 119 17.22 0.19 13.84
C ASP A 119 16.03 1.12 13.55
N VAL A 120 15.16 1.36 14.53
CA VAL A 120 14.09 2.37 14.43
C VAL A 120 14.69 3.75 14.13
N LYS A 121 15.75 4.14 14.84
CA LYS A 121 16.40 5.43 14.60
C LYS A 121 17.06 5.47 13.21
N LYS A 122 17.83 4.43 12.88
CA LYS A 122 18.51 4.30 11.58
C LYS A 122 17.53 4.40 10.41
N LEU A 123 16.42 3.66 10.48
CA LEU A 123 15.38 3.69 9.45
C LEU A 123 14.69 5.05 9.41
N ASN A 124 14.33 5.66 10.54
CA ASN A 124 13.70 6.99 10.54
C ASN A 124 14.57 8.08 9.93
N ASP A 125 15.86 8.12 10.28
CA ASP A 125 16.81 9.10 9.73
C ASP A 125 16.89 8.94 8.20
N TYR A 126 16.96 7.69 7.74
CA TYR A 126 17.00 7.35 6.33
C TYR A 126 15.72 7.76 5.58
N MET A 127 14.55 7.35 6.08
CA MET A 127 13.25 7.67 5.48
C MET A 127 13.01 9.18 5.46
N THR A 128 13.50 9.91 6.46
CA THR A 128 13.43 11.38 6.49
C THR A 128 14.28 12.00 5.36
N ALA A 129 15.52 11.53 5.17
CA ALA A 129 16.38 12.02 4.10
C ALA A 129 15.76 11.74 2.71
N LYS A 130 15.23 10.54 2.52
CA LYS A 130 14.57 10.13 1.28
C LYS A 130 13.23 10.83 1.03
N SER A 131 12.49 11.17 2.08
CA SER A 131 11.30 12.02 1.97
C SER A 131 11.65 13.42 1.46
N ALA A 132 12.75 14.01 1.92
CA ALA A 132 13.23 15.29 1.41
C ALA A 132 13.63 15.20 -0.07
N GLU A 133 14.30 14.11 -0.48
CA GLU A 133 14.61 13.85 -1.89
C GLU A 133 13.33 13.76 -2.75
N LEU A 134 12.33 13.00 -2.32
CA LEU A 134 11.04 12.89 -3.01
C LEU A 134 10.32 14.25 -3.11
N GLN A 135 10.39 15.09 -2.09
CA GLN A 135 9.82 16.45 -2.13
C GLN A 135 10.49 17.32 -3.20
N GLU A 136 11.81 17.26 -3.32
CA GLU A 136 12.54 17.99 -4.37
C GLU A 136 12.21 17.46 -5.77
N LEU A 137 12.14 16.13 -5.93
CA LEU A 137 11.70 15.51 -7.19
C LEU A 137 10.27 15.92 -7.55
N SER A 138 9.36 15.95 -6.57
CA SER A 138 7.98 16.39 -6.77
C SER A 138 7.90 17.87 -7.19
N LYS A 139 8.69 18.76 -6.57
CA LYS A 139 8.79 20.16 -7.00
C LYS A 139 9.28 20.27 -8.43
N LYS A 140 10.27 19.48 -8.82
CA LYS A 140 10.81 19.44 -10.19
C LYS A 140 9.78 18.95 -11.21
N LEU A 141 8.93 17.98 -10.86
CA LEU A 141 7.85 17.50 -11.72
C LEU A 141 6.81 18.60 -12.01
N MET A 142 6.54 19.47 -11.03
CA MET A 142 5.59 20.58 -11.15
C MET A 142 6.13 21.79 -11.92
N GLN A 143 7.39 21.78 -12.34
CA GLN A 143 8.05 22.83 -13.14
C GLN A 143 8.14 22.46 -14.63
#